data_AF-A0A183HA41-F1
#
_entry.id   AF-A0A183HA41-F1
#
_cell.length_a   1.000
_cell.length_b   1.000
_cell.length_c   1.000
_cell.angle_alpha   90.00
_cell.angle_beta   90.00
_cell.angle_gamma   90.00
#
_symmetry.space_group_name_H-M   'P 1'
#
loop_
_entity.id
_entity.type
_entity.pdbx_description
1 polymer ?
#
loop_
_entity_poly.entity_id
_entity_poly.type
_entity_poly.pdbx_seq_one_letter_code
_entity_poly.pdbx_strand_id
1 'polypeptide(L)'
;MANTWLNFISELKQVPTKAKSKLEEYREILSGIDDVIAQKQIEVDTHLKELQEETMKFQDPKKALEEQVGKLTAKEDDASSKLTLAQEALQLMRREEEVEKKKLSEIQTSLNDVKAVLESKINDLNKVKQAIPNIDKELHSAKSEMTKKQKEEAECTENVRQCMARFEQKRRTVEAFQSQNNVLKRLMAEKSSGNIPGIYGRLGDLGAIDEKYDVAISTTCRPLDYIVVDNVDTAQMCVEFLRRENLGIASFLVLDKQEKLRPYMAKLTSTPENALRLFDLIRVADPAVLPAFYFALRDTLIVDDITTATRIGMGGMKRYRVVTLKGEVVETSGSMTGGGRSEQRGRIGRSVKVDTSKESSEEVAELQKLLSEEQSRLNNLRNIIHQLDSRIMSLQTDYDRLKKNEQNLSNDIEPLRRKIVDLEHRLEEQASRVKSVIVDEKDIQQKKAEVAELTKARDKALEAADEVREKVAEINTKIQEVYDRIVGPYQKELDEVRAKKENASKGATKEQSVLNNAQRNMNKALSRKNDLETDQRETDEAIKELELTEDTREEDINRLTKEKIQQELYIFLLWTEFQYCIPKIIGDDHISFS
;
A
#
# COMPACT_ATOMS: atom_id res chain seq x y z
N MET A 1 76.09 -61.07 10.37
CA MET A 1 74.86 -61.02 11.19
C MET A 1 75.06 -61.51 12.63
N ALA A 2 75.92 -62.49 12.90
CA ALA A 2 76.18 -62.96 14.28
C ALA A 2 76.74 -61.88 15.24
N ASN A 3 77.67 -61.02 14.79
CA ASN A 3 78.27 -59.98 15.65
C ASN A 3 77.30 -58.83 16.01
N THR A 4 76.32 -58.50 15.17
CA THR A 4 75.29 -57.50 15.47
C THR A 4 74.26 -58.01 16.48
N TRP A 5 73.94 -59.31 16.45
CA TRP A 5 73.04 -59.95 17.41
C TRP A 5 73.68 -60.12 18.80
N LEU A 6 74.98 -60.45 18.86
CA LEU A 6 75.72 -60.55 20.13
C LEU A 6 75.84 -59.19 20.85
N ASN A 7 76.06 -58.09 20.10
CA ASN A 7 76.05 -56.74 20.67
C ASN A 7 74.66 -56.32 21.17
N PHE A 8 73.60 -56.66 20.44
CA PHE A 8 72.22 -56.36 20.86
C PHE A 8 71.82 -57.10 22.15
N ILE A 9 72.21 -58.36 22.30
CA ILE A 9 72.00 -59.13 23.54
C ILE A 9 72.86 -58.57 24.69
N SER A 10 74.09 -58.12 24.42
CA SER A 10 74.95 -57.45 25.39
C SER A 10 74.31 -56.16 25.92
N GLU A 11 73.81 -55.30 25.04
CA GLU A 11 73.11 -54.06 25.43
C GLU A 11 71.82 -54.34 26.21
N LEU A 12 71.01 -55.31 25.78
CA LEU A 12 69.80 -55.74 26.51
C LEU A 12 70.10 -56.30 27.91
N LYS A 13 71.26 -56.93 28.10
CA LYS A 13 71.72 -57.39 29.43
C LYS A 13 72.26 -56.26 30.32
N GLN A 14 72.76 -55.17 29.73
CA GLN A 14 73.28 -54.02 30.49
C GLN A 14 72.17 -53.12 31.08
N VAL A 15 71.01 -53.04 30.46
CA VAL A 15 69.88 -52.22 30.96
C VAL A 15 69.42 -52.67 32.36
N PRO A 16 69.13 -53.97 32.62
CA PRO A 16 68.73 -54.40 33.95
C PRO A 16 69.87 -54.31 34.98
N THR A 17 71.14 -54.47 34.60
CA THR A 17 72.25 -54.30 35.55
C THR A 17 72.46 -52.84 35.95
N LYS A 18 72.37 -51.90 35.00
CA LYS A 18 72.41 -50.46 35.30
C LYS A 18 71.22 -50.01 36.15
N ALA A 19 70.02 -50.49 35.85
CA ALA A 19 68.83 -50.22 36.65
C ALA A 19 68.96 -50.80 38.07
N LYS A 20 69.51 -52.01 38.24
CA LYS A 20 69.82 -52.58 39.57
C LYS A 20 70.81 -51.75 40.36
N SER A 21 71.90 -51.30 39.73
CA SER A 21 72.93 -50.47 40.40
C SER A 21 72.34 -49.18 40.95
N LYS A 22 71.60 -48.43 40.12
CA LYS A 22 70.94 -47.19 40.56
C LYS A 22 69.86 -47.42 41.60
N LEU A 23 69.16 -48.54 41.50
CA LEU A 23 68.14 -48.91 42.48
C LEU A 23 68.77 -49.25 43.83
N GLU A 24 69.96 -49.83 43.84
CA GLU A 24 70.73 -50.05 45.07
C GLU A 24 71.24 -48.72 45.66
N GLU A 25 71.72 -47.78 44.84
CA GLU A 25 72.07 -46.42 45.28
C GLU A 25 70.86 -45.71 45.93
N TYR A 26 69.66 -45.80 45.34
CA TYR A 26 68.47 -45.23 45.96
C TYR A 26 68.03 -45.98 47.23
N ARG A 27 68.23 -47.30 47.31
CA ARG A 27 67.95 -48.08 48.53
C ARG A 27 68.91 -47.74 49.65
N GLU A 28 70.18 -47.48 49.33
CA GLU A 28 71.18 -47.02 50.29
C GLU A 28 70.83 -45.62 50.83
N ILE A 29 70.39 -44.71 49.97
CA ILE A 29 69.88 -43.38 50.40
C ILE A 29 68.61 -43.51 51.25
N LEU A 30 67.73 -44.46 50.97
CA LEU A 30 66.53 -44.71 51.77
C LEU A 30 66.83 -45.46 53.08
N SER A 31 67.97 -46.17 53.15
CA SER A 31 68.42 -46.87 54.35
C SER A 31 68.89 -45.87 55.39
N GLY A 32 68.22 -45.85 56.55
CA GLY A 32 68.57 -44.95 57.65
C GLY A 32 68.08 -43.50 57.51
N ILE A 33 67.53 -43.08 56.35
CA ILE A 33 66.93 -41.73 56.22
C ILE A 33 65.71 -41.56 57.11
N ASP A 34 64.99 -42.65 57.40
CA ASP A 34 63.86 -42.64 58.32
C ASP A 34 64.29 -42.38 59.77
N ASP A 35 65.45 -42.91 60.18
CA ASP A 35 66.04 -42.62 61.49
C ASP A 35 66.52 -41.17 61.55
N VAL A 36 67.10 -40.63 60.46
CA VAL A 36 67.49 -39.22 60.36
C VAL A 36 66.28 -38.29 60.42
N ILE A 37 65.18 -38.63 59.73
CA ILE A 37 63.92 -37.88 59.81
C ILE A 37 63.36 -37.93 61.24
N ALA A 38 63.39 -39.08 61.90
CA ALA A 38 62.92 -39.22 63.27
C ALA A 38 63.76 -38.37 64.24
N GLN A 39 65.09 -38.36 64.09
CA GLN A 39 65.98 -37.50 64.88
C GLN A 39 65.71 -36.01 64.63
N LYS A 40 65.63 -35.59 63.36
CA LYS A 40 65.33 -34.21 62.99
C LYS A 40 63.93 -33.77 63.44
N GLN A 41 62.96 -34.69 63.47
CA GLN A 41 61.64 -34.45 64.02
C GLN A 41 61.69 -34.21 65.53
N ILE A 42 62.48 -35.00 66.27
CA ILE A 42 62.69 -34.79 67.72
C ILE A 42 63.38 -33.45 67.99
N GLU A 43 64.35 -33.04 67.17
CA GLU A 43 64.98 -31.71 67.25
C GLU A 43 63.95 -30.59 67.05
N VAL A 44 63.12 -30.67 66.00
CA VAL A 44 62.02 -29.72 65.75
C VAL A 44 61.04 -29.69 66.92
N ASP A 45 60.63 -30.86 67.45
CA ASP A 45 59.70 -30.95 68.57
C ASP A 45 60.29 -30.36 69.87
N THR A 46 61.61 -30.44 70.04
CA THR A 46 62.31 -29.82 71.18
C THR A 46 62.34 -28.30 71.04
N HIS A 47 62.70 -27.79 69.86
CA HIS A 47 62.69 -26.36 69.57
C HIS A 47 61.27 -25.77 69.54
N LEU A 48 60.24 -26.57 69.23
CA LEU A 48 58.83 -26.17 69.39
C LEU A 48 58.44 -26.00 70.86
N LYS A 49 58.97 -26.83 71.77
CA LYS A 49 58.79 -26.63 73.23
C LYS A 49 59.52 -25.38 73.72
N GLU A 50 60.74 -25.14 73.24
CA GLU A 50 61.49 -23.90 73.54
C GLU A 50 60.78 -22.65 73.01
N LEU A 51 60.21 -22.72 71.81
CA LEU A 51 59.34 -21.67 71.27
C LEU A 51 58.12 -21.45 72.16
N GLN A 52 57.48 -22.53 72.62
CA GLN A 52 56.32 -22.43 73.52
C GLN A 52 56.69 -21.70 74.82
N GLU A 53 57.85 -22.00 75.41
CA GLU A 53 58.36 -21.32 76.60
C GLU A 53 58.70 -19.85 76.35
N GLU A 54 59.40 -19.53 75.26
CA GLU A 54 59.74 -18.14 74.91
C GLU A 54 58.53 -17.29 74.52
N THR A 55 57.49 -17.92 73.95
CA THR A 55 56.26 -17.23 73.55
C THR A 55 55.23 -17.13 74.67
N MET A 56 55.38 -17.82 75.81
CA MET A 56 54.50 -17.65 76.97
C MET A 56 54.36 -16.19 77.39
N LYS A 57 55.46 -15.42 77.36
CA LYS A 57 55.47 -13.98 77.69
C LYS A 57 54.62 -13.12 76.75
N PHE A 58 54.33 -13.61 75.54
CA PHE A 58 53.48 -12.94 74.54
C PHE A 58 52.05 -13.47 74.53
N GLN A 59 51.78 -14.66 75.09
CA GLN A 59 50.44 -15.27 75.08
C GLN A 59 49.43 -14.50 75.93
N ASP A 60 49.80 -14.09 77.15
CA ASP A 60 48.87 -13.37 78.02
C ASP A 60 48.55 -11.95 77.52
N PRO A 61 49.54 -11.14 77.06
CA PRO A 61 49.25 -9.86 76.40
C PRO A 61 48.41 -10.01 75.13
N LYS A 62 48.67 -11.05 74.32
CA LYS A 62 47.89 -11.34 73.11
C LYS A 62 46.44 -11.66 73.46
N LYS A 63 46.18 -12.58 74.40
CA LYS A 63 44.81 -12.93 74.83
C LYS A 63 44.06 -11.71 75.37
N ALA A 64 44.72 -10.88 76.18
CA ALA A 64 44.11 -9.67 76.72
C ALA A 64 43.74 -8.65 75.63
N LEU A 65 44.61 -8.47 74.62
CA LEU A 65 44.33 -7.59 73.47
C LEU A 65 43.27 -8.20 72.54
N GLU A 66 43.27 -9.51 72.30
CA GLU A 66 42.22 -10.20 71.53
C GLU A 66 40.84 -10.10 72.20
N GLU A 67 40.77 -10.21 73.53
CA GLU A 67 39.53 -9.98 74.29
C GLU A 67 39.07 -8.51 74.18
N GLN A 68 40.01 -7.55 74.18
CA GLN A 68 39.71 -6.13 73.94
C GLN A 68 39.21 -5.89 72.52
N VAL A 69 39.82 -6.50 71.49
CA VAL A 69 39.34 -6.45 70.10
C VAL A 69 37.92 -7.00 70.02
N GLY A 70 37.64 -8.13 70.67
CA GLY A 70 36.28 -8.71 70.71
C GLY A 70 35.25 -7.77 71.32
N LYS A 71 35.58 -7.11 72.44
CA LYS A 71 34.69 -6.12 73.08
C LYS A 71 34.49 -4.86 72.23
N LEU A 72 35.52 -4.39 71.54
CA LEU A 72 35.43 -3.20 70.67
C LEU A 72 34.71 -3.50 69.37
N THR A 73 34.93 -4.67 68.78
CA THR A 73 34.22 -5.13 67.58
C THR A 73 32.73 -5.33 67.89
N ALA A 74 32.37 -5.88 69.06
CA ALA A 74 30.97 -5.94 69.49
C ALA A 74 30.31 -4.55 69.65
N LYS A 75 31.07 -3.53 70.09
CA LYS A 75 30.59 -2.15 70.15
C LYS A 75 30.46 -1.51 68.76
N GLU A 76 31.38 -1.81 67.86
CA GLU A 76 31.32 -1.41 66.45
C GLU A 76 30.08 -2.00 65.78
N ASP A 77 29.84 -3.31 65.94
CA ASP A 77 28.70 -4.03 65.37
C ASP A 77 27.34 -3.49 65.89
N ASP A 78 27.24 -3.19 67.18
CA ASP A 78 26.04 -2.57 67.79
C ASP A 78 25.80 -1.15 67.26
N ALA A 79 26.86 -0.33 67.15
CA ALA A 79 26.77 1.01 66.59
C ALA A 79 26.42 1.00 65.08
N SER A 80 27.01 0.07 64.33
CA SER A 80 26.76 -0.16 62.91
C SER A 80 25.31 -0.60 62.68
N SER A 81 24.81 -1.57 63.46
CA SER A 81 23.42 -2.04 63.37
C SER A 81 22.41 -0.92 63.64
N LYS A 82 22.64 -0.12 64.69
CA LYS A 82 21.81 1.06 65.01
C LYS A 82 21.86 2.12 63.91
N LEU A 83 23.04 2.36 63.33
CA LEU A 83 23.23 3.28 62.22
C LEU A 83 22.43 2.83 60.99
N THR A 84 22.52 1.55 60.62
CA THR A 84 21.77 0.99 59.49
C THR A 84 20.26 1.15 59.69
N LEU A 85 19.73 0.79 60.86
CA LEU A 85 18.31 0.97 61.17
C LEU A 85 17.86 2.44 61.11
N ALA A 86 18.68 3.36 61.63
CA ALA A 86 18.38 4.79 61.59
C ALA A 86 18.43 5.36 60.15
N GLN A 87 19.37 4.89 59.32
CA GLN A 87 19.48 5.25 57.91
C GLN A 87 18.31 4.70 57.09
N GLU A 88 17.90 3.45 57.31
CA GLU A 88 16.75 2.83 56.66
C GLU A 88 15.44 3.56 57.02
N ALA A 89 15.25 3.89 58.30
CA ALA A 89 14.10 4.67 58.76
C ALA A 89 14.05 6.06 58.09
N LEU A 90 15.18 6.76 58.00
CA LEU A 90 15.28 8.05 57.31
C LEU A 90 14.98 7.94 55.81
N GLN A 91 15.45 6.88 55.15
CA GLN A 91 15.16 6.63 53.74
C GLN A 91 13.68 6.32 53.50
N LEU A 92 13.05 5.52 54.37
CA LEU A 92 11.64 5.15 54.24
C LEU A 92 10.74 6.38 54.34
N MET A 93 10.97 7.24 55.34
CA MET A 93 10.23 8.50 55.52
C MET A 93 10.28 9.39 54.27
N ARG A 94 11.44 9.49 53.62
CA ARG A 94 11.59 10.28 52.38
C ARG A 94 10.96 9.62 51.17
N ARG A 95 11.08 8.30 51.04
CA ARG A 95 10.51 7.55 49.90
C ARG A 95 9.00 7.65 49.86
N GLU A 96 8.33 7.52 51.00
CA GLU A 96 6.86 7.64 51.07
C GLU A 96 6.39 9.03 50.65
N GLU A 97 7.05 10.07 51.16
CA GLU A 97 6.76 11.46 50.78
C GLU A 97 7.00 11.72 49.28
N GLU A 98 8.12 11.26 48.73
CA GLU A 98 8.45 11.43 47.31
C GLU A 98 7.46 10.69 46.39
N VAL A 99 7.06 9.47 46.75
CA VAL A 99 6.09 8.68 45.97
C VAL A 99 4.74 9.38 45.93
N GLU A 100 4.24 9.85 47.07
CA GLU A 100 2.94 10.52 47.13
C GLU A 100 2.97 11.89 46.44
N LYS A 101 4.08 12.65 46.55
CA LYS A 101 4.30 13.90 45.79
C LYS A 101 4.37 13.66 44.29
N LYS A 102 5.02 12.57 43.85
CA LYS A 102 5.09 12.22 42.44
C LYS A 102 3.70 11.90 41.88
N LYS A 103 2.91 11.07 42.57
CA LYS A 103 1.51 10.79 42.20
C LYS A 103 0.67 12.06 42.13
N LEU A 104 0.83 12.98 43.08
CA LEU A 104 0.16 14.28 43.07
C LEU A 104 0.52 15.07 41.80
N SER A 105 1.81 15.13 41.46
CA SER A 105 2.29 15.84 40.27
C SER A 105 1.75 15.23 38.97
N GLU A 106 1.65 13.90 38.89
CA GLU A 106 1.10 13.18 37.73
C GLU A 106 -0.41 13.42 37.56
N ILE A 107 -1.17 13.47 38.66
CA ILE A 107 -2.60 13.82 38.61
C ILE A 107 -2.76 15.28 38.18
N GLN A 108 -1.93 16.18 38.71
CA GLN A 108 -1.96 17.61 38.37
C GLN A 108 -1.65 17.85 36.89
N THR A 109 -0.63 17.19 36.33
CA THR A 109 -0.30 17.30 34.91
C THR A 109 -1.44 16.75 34.05
N SER A 110 -1.96 15.56 34.39
CA SER A 110 -3.11 14.98 33.67
C SER A 110 -4.34 15.88 33.69
N LEU A 111 -4.62 16.53 34.82
CA LEU A 111 -5.71 17.50 34.95
C LEU A 111 -5.51 18.73 34.06
N ASN A 112 -4.30 19.28 34.03
CA ASN A 112 -3.96 20.42 33.17
C ASN A 112 -4.09 20.06 31.69
N ASP A 113 -3.62 18.88 31.30
CA ASP A 113 -3.72 18.40 29.91
C ASP A 113 -5.19 18.24 29.47
N VAL A 114 -6.03 17.62 30.33
CA VAL A 114 -7.46 17.46 30.04
C VAL A 114 -8.17 18.81 29.98
N LYS A 115 -7.82 19.77 30.86
CA LYS A 115 -8.34 21.15 30.81
C LYS A 115 -7.98 21.85 29.50
N ALA A 116 -6.73 21.74 29.04
CA ALA A 116 -6.28 22.32 27.78
C ALA A 116 -7.01 21.71 26.56
N VAL A 117 -7.20 20.38 26.55
CA VAL A 117 -7.97 19.70 25.49
C VAL A 117 -9.43 20.17 25.50
N LEU A 118 -10.05 20.29 26.68
CA LEU A 118 -11.42 20.79 26.80
C LEU A 118 -11.54 22.22 26.27
N GLU A 119 -10.61 23.11 26.62
CA GLU A 119 -10.60 24.49 26.16
C GLU A 119 -10.47 24.59 24.63
N SER A 120 -9.56 23.81 24.04
CA SER A 120 -9.43 23.71 22.58
C SER A 120 -10.74 23.26 21.93
N LYS A 121 -11.37 22.20 22.47
CA LYS A 121 -12.63 21.66 21.93
C LYS A 121 -13.80 22.65 22.04
N ILE A 122 -13.87 23.41 23.14
CA ILE A 122 -14.87 24.48 23.32
C ILE A 122 -14.64 25.61 22.31
N ASN A 123 -13.38 26.01 22.09
CA ASN A 123 -13.06 27.03 21.09
C ASN A 123 -13.47 26.58 19.68
N ASP A 124 -13.17 25.34 19.31
CA ASP A 124 -13.55 24.79 18.01
C ASP A 124 -15.08 24.67 17.86
N LEU A 125 -15.78 24.27 18.93
CA LEU A 125 -17.25 24.26 18.95
C LEU A 125 -17.80 25.67 18.70
N ASN A 126 -17.22 26.69 19.33
CA ASN A 126 -17.65 28.08 19.16
C ASN A 126 -17.42 28.56 17.71
N LYS A 127 -16.28 28.24 17.10
CA LYS A 127 -16.01 28.55 15.68
C LYS A 127 -17.03 27.89 14.76
N VAL A 128 -17.34 26.61 14.98
CA VAL A 128 -18.34 25.87 14.19
C VAL A 128 -19.73 26.47 14.37
N LYS A 129 -20.14 26.77 15.62
CA LYS A 129 -21.41 27.43 15.92
C LYS A 129 -21.56 28.81 15.28
N GLN A 130 -20.46 29.55 15.10
CA GLN A 130 -20.45 30.82 14.38
C GLN A 130 -20.50 30.64 12.85
N ALA A 131 -19.92 29.57 12.31
CA ALA A 131 -19.89 29.30 10.87
C ALA A 131 -21.23 28.77 10.33
N ILE A 132 -21.93 27.91 11.08
CA ILE A 132 -23.23 27.35 10.69
C ILE A 132 -24.26 28.40 10.24
N PRO A 133 -24.55 29.48 11.00
CA PRO A 133 -25.54 30.47 10.59
C PRO A 133 -25.13 31.27 9.35
N ASN A 134 -23.83 31.42 9.06
CA ASN A 134 -23.38 32.08 7.84
C ASN A 134 -23.64 31.21 6.62
N ILE A 135 -23.28 29.91 6.68
CA ILE A 135 -23.57 28.96 5.60
C ILE A 135 -25.09 28.78 5.42
N ASP A 136 -25.85 28.72 6.51
CA ASP A 136 -27.31 28.62 6.44
C ASP A 136 -27.94 29.84 5.76
N LYS A 137 -27.45 31.05 6.03
CA LYS A 137 -27.87 32.27 5.33
C LYS A 137 -27.53 32.22 3.83
N GLU A 138 -26.30 31.82 3.47
CA GLU A 138 -25.88 31.66 2.06
C GLU A 138 -26.72 30.61 1.33
N LEU A 139 -27.04 29.50 2.00
CA LEU A 139 -27.89 28.45 1.47
C LEU A 139 -29.32 28.96 1.22
N HIS A 140 -29.89 29.70 2.16
CA HIS A 140 -31.22 30.31 2.02
C HIS A 140 -31.23 31.38 0.91
N SER A 141 -30.20 32.21 0.79
CA SER A 141 -30.12 33.19 -0.29
C SER A 141 -29.99 32.52 -1.66
N ALA A 142 -29.14 31.51 -1.80
CA ALA A 142 -28.98 30.77 -3.04
C ALA A 142 -30.27 30.04 -3.45
N LYS A 143 -30.97 29.39 -2.51
CA LYS A 143 -32.29 28.77 -2.75
C LYS A 143 -33.33 29.82 -3.19
N SER A 144 -33.36 30.98 -2.53
CA SER A 144 -34.26 32.08 -2.91
C SER A 144 -33.96 32.59 -4.33
N GLU A 145 -32.70 32.81 -4.67
CA GLU A 145 -32.28 33.20 -6.03
C GLU A 145 -32.64 32.14 -7.07
N MET A 146 -32.43 30.86 -6.77
CA MET A 146 -32.82 29.76 -7.66
C MET A 146 -34.32 29.77 -7.94
N THR A 147 -35.16 29.94 -6.92
CA THR A 147 -36.62 30.01 -7.13
C THR A 147 -37.05 31.22 -7.97
N LYS A 148 -36.37 32.37 -7.83
CA LYS A 148 -36.62 33.54 -8.68
C LYS A 148 -36.23 33.25 -10.13
N LYS A 149 -35.06 32.65 -10.35
CA LYS A 149 -34.57 32.31 -11.70
C LYS A 149 -35.39 31.22 -12.37
N GLN A 150 -35.91 30.25 -11.62
CA GLN A 150 -36.85 29.25 -12.14
C GLN A 150 -38.18 29.88 -12.59
N LYS A 151 -38.70 30.88 -11.88
CA LYS A 151 -39.87 31.64 -12.34
C LYS A 151 -39.58 32.41 -13.62
N GLU A 152 -38.45 33.12 -13.68
CA GLU A 152 -38.01 33.80 -14.89
C GLU A 152 -37.80 32.84 -16.08
N GLU A 153 -37.31 31.62 -15.83
CA GLU A 153 -37.14 30.58 -16.86
C GLU A 153 -38.49 30.06 -17.38
N ALA A 154 -39.46 29.85 -16.50
CA ALA A 154 -40.82 29.44 -16.90
C ALA A 154 -41.50 30.50 -17.76
N GLU A 155 -41.40 31.78 -17.37
CA GLU A 155 -41.92 32.91 -18.16
C GLU A 155 -41.22 33.03 -19.51
N CYS A 156 -39.88 32.92 -19.54
CA CYS A 156 -39.11 32.97 -20.79
C CYS A 156 -39.41 31.77 -21.71
N THR A 157 -39.63 30.58 -21.14
CA THR A 157 -40.02 29.38 -21.90
C THR A 157 -41.35 29.59 -22.62
N GLU A 158 -42.34 30.18 -21.93
CA GLU A 158 -43.63 30.50 -22.53
C GLU A 158 -43.50 31.60 -23.61
N ASN A 159 -42.66 32.62 -23.38
CA ASN A 159 -42.39 33.66 -24.39
C ASN A 159 -41.74 33.08 -25.64
N VAL A 160 -40.73 32.20 -25.50
CA VAL A 160 -40.10 31.50 -26.63
C VAL A 160 -41.14 30.70 -27.41
N ARG A 161 -42.04 29.98 -26.71
CA ARG A 161 -43.12 29.22 -27.34
C ARG A 161 -44.06 30.12 -28.15
N GLN A 162 -44.45 31.27 -27.61
CA GLN A 162 -45.31 32.22 -28.30
C GLN A 162 -44.63 32.87 -29.50
N CYS A 163 -43.37 33.30 -29.35
CA CYS A 163 -42.57 33.84 -30.45
C CYS A 163 -42.38 32.82 -31.57
N MET A 164 -42.10 31.56 -31.23
CA MET A 164 -41.95 30.47 -32.20
C MET A 164 -43.24 30.23 -32.98
N ALA A 165 -44.39 30.20 -32.30
CA ALA A 165 -45.69 30.04 -32.95
C ALA A 165 -46.00 31.20 -33.92
N ARG A 166 -45.75 32.45 -33.50
CA ARG A 166 -45.93 33.64 -34.35
C ARG A 166 -45.00 33.62 -35.56
N PHE A 167 -43.73 33.29 -35.35
CA PHE A 167 -42.73 33.17 -36.42
C PHE A 167 -43.14 32.11 -37.44
N GLU A 168 -43.51 30.89 -37.01
CA GLU A 168 -43.92 29.83 -37.92
C GLU A 168 -45.18 30.20 -38.72
N GLN A 169 -46.19 30.79 -38.07
CA GLN A 169 -47.42 31.20 -38.73
C GLN A 169 -47.15 32.26 -39.81
N LYS A 170 -46.35 33.28 -39.48
CA LYS A 170 -46.00 34.34 -40.44
C LYS A 170 -45.15 33.76 -41.57
N ARG A 171 -44.12 32.97 -41.26
CA ARG A 171 -43.24 32.35 -42.26
C ARG A 171 -44.04 31.53 -43.28
N ARG A 172 -44.96 30.67 -42.84
CA ARG A 172 -45.84 29.89 -43.74
C ARG A 172 -46.71 30.77 -44.62
N THR A 173 -47.21 31.88 -44.09
CA THR A 173 -48.03 32.85 -44.85
C THR A 173 -47.19 33.54 -45.93
N VAL A 174 -45.97 33.96 -45.61
CA VAL A 174 -45.05 34.60 -46.55
C VAL A 174 -44.60 33.61 -47.63
N GLU A 175 -44.23 32.39 -47.26
CA GLU A 175 -43.84 31.32 -48.19
C GLU A 175 -44.98 31.01 -49.18
N ALA A 176 -46.22 30.89 -48.68
CA ALA A 176 -47.39 30.67 -49.54
C ALA A 176 -47.60 31.83 -50.53
N PHE A 177 -47.53 33.08 -50.06
CA PHE A 177 -47.69 34.27 -50.90
C PHE A 177 -46.58 34.40 -51.95
N GLN A 178 -45.31 34.18 -51.56
CA GLN A 178 -44.17 34.21 -52.47
C GLN A 178 -44.28 33.12 -53.55
N SER A 179 -44.74 31.91 -53.20
CA SER A 179 -44.93 30.83 -54.16
C SER A 179 -45.96 31.19 -55.23
N GLN A 180 -47.10 31.78 -54.84
CA GLN A 180 -48.17 32.18 -55.76
C GLN A 180 -47.73 33.33 -56.68
N ASN A 181 -47.02 34.34 -56.15
CA ASN A 181 -46.50 35.43 -56.97
C ASN A 181 -45.37 34.98 -57.90
N ASN A 182 -44.54 34.01 -57.49
CA ASN A 182 -43.50 33.45 -58.35
C ASN A 182 -44.09 32.74 -59.57
N VAL A 183 -45.15 31.94 -59.39
CA VAL A 183 -45.90 31.29 -60.48
C VAL A 183 -46.39 32.33 -61.49
N LEU A 184 -47.08 33.38 -61.00
CA LEU A 184 -47.61 34.44 -61.85
C LEU A 184 -46.49 35.20 -62.59
N LYS A 185 -45.40 35.54 -61.88
CA LYS A 185 -44.25 36.26 -62.46
C LYS A 185 -43.59 35.47 -63.59
N ARG A 186 -43.40 34.16 -63.40
CA ARG A 186 -42.79 33.28 -64.42
C ARG A 186 -43.67 33.14 -65.66
N LEU A 187 -44.99 32.97 -65.48
CA LEU A 187 -45.93 32.92 -66.59
C LEU A 187 -46.00 34.25 -67.36
N MET A 188 -45.97 35.39 -66.65
CA MET A 188 -45.93 36.70 -67.30
C MET A 188 -44.60 36.96 -68.03
N ALA A 189 -43.50 36.33 -67.61
CA ALA A 189 -42.23 36.37 -68.33
C ALA A 189 -42.31 35.58 -69.65
N GLU A 190 -42.91 34.39 -69.66
CA GLU A 190 -43.16 33.60 -70.88
C GLU A 190 -44.10 34.30 -71.87
N LYS A 191 -45.05 35.07 -71.35
CA LYS A 191 -45.86 35.99 -72.18
C LYS A 191 -44.98 37.06 -72.84
N SER A 192 -44.13 37.71 -72.05
CA SER A 192 -43.32 38.84 -72.50
C SER A 192 -42.19 38.42 -73.46
N SER A 193 -41.68 37.19 -73.33
CA SER A 193 -40.72 36.59 -74.27
C SER A 193 -41.37 36.10 -75.58
N GLY A 194 -42.71 36.09 -75.65
CA GLY A 194 -43.45 35.65 -76.83
C GLY A 194 -43.63 34.13 -76.95
N ASN A 195 -43.19 33.34 -75.96
CA ASN A 195 -43.33 31.89 -75.97
C ASN A 195 -44.79 31.45 -75.74
N ILE A 196 -45.51 32.17 -74.88
CA ILE A 196 -46.92 31.92 -74.59
C ILE A 196 -47.70 33.26 -74.61
N PRO A 197 -47.96 33.83 -75.80
CA PRO A 197 -48.53 35.17 -75.91
C PRO A 197 -49.98 35.28 -75.44
N GLY A 198 -50.76 34.19 -75.49
CA GLY A 198 -52.19 34.14 -75.18
C GLY A 198 -52.56 34.31 -73.69
N ILE A 199 -51.59 34.56 -72.81
CA ILE A 199 -51.84 34.82 -71.39
C ILE A 199 -52.29 36.27 -71.21
N TYR A 200 -53.44 36.53 -70.59
CA TYR A 200 -53.87 37.89 -70.25
C TYR A 200 -53.25 38.34 -68.92
N GLY A 201 -53.29 37.48 -67.90
CA GLY A 201 -52.80 37.74 -66.55
C GLY A 201 -53.79 37.23 -65.50
N ARG A 202 -53.52 37.50 -64.22
CA ARG A 202 -54.45 37.17 -63.14
C ARG A 202 -55.72 38.01 -63.24
N LEU A 203 -56.90 37.40 -63.10
CA LEU A 203 -58.20 38.06 -63.29
C LEU A 203 -58.37 39.31 -62.40
N GLY A 204 -57.96 39.23 -61.13
CA GLY A 204 -57.99 40.35 -60.19
C GLY A 204 -57.14 41.56 -60.60
N ASP A 205 -56.10 41.36 -61.41
CA ASP A 205 -55.26 42.44 -61.93
C ASP A 205 -55.80 43.05 -63.24
N LEU A 206 -56.81 42.43 -63.87
CA LEU A 206 -57.42 42.89 -65.13
C LEU A 206 -58.62 43.82 -64.92
N GLY A 207 -59.01 44.06 -63.68
CA GLY A 207 -60.16 44.89 -63.32
C GLY A 207 -59.87 45.76 -62.10
N ALA A 208 -60.69 46.78 -61.91
CA ALA A 208 -60.63 47.68 -60.78
C ALA A 208 -62.03 47.93 -60.23
N ILE A 209 -62.14 48.09 -58.91
CA ILE A 209 -63.40 48.38 -58.22
C ILE A 209 -63.15 49.44 -57.15
N ASP A 210 -64.23 50.08 -56.69
CA ASP A 210 -64.16 50.99 -55.54
C ASP A 210 -63.77 50.23 -54.26
N GLU A 211 -62.90 50.84 -53.45
CA GLU A 211 -62.38 50.31 -52.19
C GLU A 211 -63.51 49.95 -51.21
N LYS A 212 -64.64 50.67 -51.27
CA LYS A 212 -65.84 50.36 -50.48
C LYS A 212 -66.30 48.90 -50.66
N TYR A 213 -66.07 48.31 -51.83
CA TYR A 213 -66.56 46.98 -52.19
C TYR A 213 -65.46 45.91 -52.19
N ASP A 214 -64.21 46.25 -51.83
CA ASP A 214 -63.07 45.32 -51.90
C ASP A 214 -63.29 44.07 -51.02
N VAL A 215 -63.70 44.25 -49.76
CA VAL A 215 -63.94 43.11 -48.85
C VAL A 215 -65.01 42.17 -49.42
N ALA A 216 -66.10 42.73 -49.97
CA ALA A 216 -67.21 41.96 -50.50
C ALA A 216 -66.81 41.14 -51.74
N ILE A 217 -66.10 41.75 -52.68
CA ILE A 217 -65.65 41.07 -53.90
C ILE A 217 -64.52 40.08 -53.61
N SER A 218 -63.55 40.45 -52.77
CA SER A 218 -62.41 39.61 -52.39
C SER A 218 -62.85 38.37 -51.61
N THR A 219 -63.92 38.48 -50.82
CA THR A 219 -64.46 37.32 -50.07
C THR A 219 -65.31 36.41 -50.95
N THR A 220 -66.15 36.98 -51.82
CA THR A 220 -67.10 36.20 -52.65
C THR A 220 -66.44 35.55 -53.86
N CYS A 221 -65.39 36.17 -54.41
CA CYS A 221 -64.90 35.84 -55.74
C CYS A 221 -63.51 35.17 -55.70
N ARG A 222 -63.49 33.87 -55.40
CA ARG A 222 -62.25 33.06 -55.51
C ARG A 222 -61.61 33.05 -56.92
N PRO A 223 -62.39 33.06 -58.03
CA PRO A 223 -61.80 33.05 -59.37
C PRO A 223 -60.96 34.30 -59.73
N LEU A 224 -60.93 35.35 -58.89
CA LEU A 224 -60.03 36.50 -59.10
C LEU A 224 -58.55 36.10 -59.13
N ASP A 225 -58.17 35.00 -58.47
CA ASP A 225 -56.80 34.51 -58.47
C ASP A 225 -56.48 33.61 -59.68
N TYR A 226 -57.44 33.39 -60.59
CA TYR A 226 -57.23 32.58 -61.80
C TYR A 226 -56.48 33.38 -62.87
N ILE A 227 -55.62 32.69 -63.62
CA ILE A 227 -54.88 33.27 -64.73
C ILE A 227 -55.74 33.14 -65.99
N VAL A 228 -56.13 34.29 -66.55
CA VAL A 228 -56.94 34.36 -67.77
C VAL A 228 -56.05 34.11 -68.98
N VAL A 229 -56.49 33.20 -69.86
CA VAL A 229 -55.84 32.84 -71.12
C VAL A 229 -56.86 32.88 -72.27
N ASP A 230 -56.41 33.08 -73.50
CA ASP A 230 -57.27 33.19 -74.68
C ASP A 230 -58.02 31.89 -75.03
N ASN A 231 -57.31 30.77 -75.16
CA ASN A 231 -57.85 29.49 -75.63
C ASN A 231 -57.31 28.28 -74.82
N VAL A 232 -57.85 27.09 -75.11
CA VAL A 232 -57.54 25.85 -74.36
C VAL A 232 -56.09 25.42 -74.56
N ASP A 233 -55.54 25.62 -75.75
CA ASP A 233 -54.17 25.21 -76.09
C ASP A 233 -53.16 26.05 -75.29
N THR A 234 -53.36 27.36 -75.18
CA THR A 234 -52.56 28.25 -74.33
C THR A 234 -52.61 27.81 -72.86
N ALA A 235 -53.77 27.38 -72.37
CA ALA A 235 -53.90 26.87 -70.99
C ALA A 235 -53.06 25.61 -70.77
N GLN A 236 -53.10 24.67 -71.72
CA GLN A 236 -52.30 23.44 -71.66
C GLN A 236 -50.80 23.74 -71.72
N MET A 237 -50.37 24.66 -72.59
CA MET A 237 -48.99 25.12 -72.66
C MET A 237 -48.52 25.71 -71.32
N CYS A 238 -49.36 26.49 -70.65
CA CYS A 238 -49.05 27.05 -69.33
C CYS A 238 -48.92 25.95 -68.27
N VAL A 239 -49.83 24.96 -68.25
CA VAL A 239 -49.78 23.84 -67.30
C VAL A 239 -48.52 23.00 -67.52
N GLU A 240 -48.18 22.69 -68.77
CA GLU A 240 -46.98 21.93 -69.09
C GLU A 240 -45.71 22.70 -68.74
N PHE A 241 -45.69 24.03 -68.96
CA PHE A 241 -44.61 24.89 -68.50
C PHE A 241 -44.43 24.86 -66.98
N LEU A 242 -45.52 25.00 -66.21
CA LEU A 242 -45.45 24.92 -64.74
C LEU A 242 -44.96 23.55 -64.27
N ARG A 243 -45.33 22.47 -64.98
CA ARG A 243 -44.88 21.11 -64.68
C ARG A 243 -43.40 20.90 -65.00
N ARG A 244 -42.95 21.35 -66.17
CA ARG A 244 -41.56 21.21 -66.63
C ARG A 244 -40.59 21.97 -65.72
N GLU A 245 -40.96 23.19 -65.35
CA GLU A 245 -40.12 24.06 -64.51
C GLU A 245 -40.39 23.88 -63.00
N ASN A 246 -41.29 22.95 -62.62
CA ASN A 246 -41.72 22.66 -61.26
C ASN A 246 -42.07 23.92 -60.44
N LEU A 247 -42.85 24.83 -61.04
CA LEU A 247 -43.11 26.16 -60.50
C LEU A 247 -44.29 26.22 -59.52
N GLY A 248 -45.12 25.18 -59.47
CA GLY A 248 -46.28 25.09 -58.59
C GLY A 248 -47.59 24.84 -59.35
N ILE A 249 -48.72 25.05 -58.67
CA ILE A 249 -50.07 24.82 -59.20
C ILE A 249 -50.77 26.17 -59.43
N ALA A 250 -51.34 26.37 -60.62
CA ALA A 250 -52.19 27.51 -60.95
C ALA A 250 -53.52 27.06 -61.53
N SER A 251 -54.54 27.89 -61.36
CA SER A 251 -55.84 27.73 -62.02
C SER A 251 -55.95 28.68 -63.20
N PHE A 252 -56.35 28.15 -64.36
CA PHE A 252 -56.45 28.92 -65.60
C PHE A 252 -57.91 29.09 -66.01
N LEU A 253 -58.28 30.30 -66.43
CA LEU A 253 -59.60 30.63 -66.94
C LEU A 253 -59.51 30.90 -68.44
N VAL A 254 -60.12 30.03 -69.24
CA VAL A 254 -60.07 30.13 -70.69
C VAL A 254 -61.19 31.06 -71.20
N LEU A 255 -60.80 32.15 -71.85
CA LEU A 255 -61.67 33.25 -72.25
C LEU A 255 -62.63 32.85 -73.39
N ASP A 256 -62.16 32.10 -74.39
CA ASP A 256 -62.99 31.61 -75.50
C ASP A 256 -64.25 30.85 -75.03
N LYS A 257 -64.11 30.03 -73.97
CA LYS A 257 -65.21 29.24 -73.40
C LYS A 257 -66.18 30.09 -72.58
N GLN A 258 -65.78 31.28 -72.16
CA GLN A 258 -66.65 32.19 -71.40
C GLN A 258 -67.48 33.10 -72.31
N GLU A 259 -67.18 33.20 -73.60
CA GLU A 259 -67.88 34.09 -74.53
C GLU A 259 -69.39 33.79 -74.63
N LYS A 260 -69.79 32.53 -74.40
CA LYS A 260 -71.21 32.12 -74.28
C LYS A 260 -71.99 32.85 -73.18
N LEU A 261 -71.30 33.51 -72.24
CA LEU A 261 -71.90 34.27 -71.16
C LEU A 261 -72.25 35.70 -71.55
N ARG A 262 -71.74 36.20 -72.69
CA ARG A 262 -71.94 37.57 -73.17
C ARG A 262 -73.42 37.99 -73.24
N PRO A 263 -74.38 37.17 -73.73
CA PRO A 263 -75.79 37.54 -73.75
C PRO A 263 -76.40 37.80 -72.36
N TYR A 264 -75.83 37.20 -71.31
CA TYR A 264 -76.34 37.31 -69.94
C TYR A 264 -75.72 38.48 -69.16
N MET A 265 -74.75 39.19 -69.76
CA MET A 265 -74.07 40.33 -69.13
C MET A 265 -74.91 41.62 -69.10
N ALA A 266 -76.02 41.67 -69.82
CA ALA A 266 -76.91 42.83 -69.82
C ALA A 266 -77.37 43.18 -68.40
N LYS A 267 -77.55 44.48 -68.14
CA LYS A 267 -77.98 44.98 -66.84
C LYS A 267 -79.34 44.40 -66.47
N LEU A 268 -79.49 43.93 -65.23
CA LEU A 268 -80.75 43.41 -64.71
C LEU A 268 -81.78 44.55 -64.69
N THR A 269 -82.97 44.31 -65.25
CA THR A 269 -84.06 45.31 -65.33
C THR A 269 -84.61 45.69 -63.96
N SER A 270 -84.55 44.76 -62.99
CA SER A 270 -84.92 44.99 -61.59
C SER A 270 -84.12 44.06 -60.68
N THR A 271 -83.56 44.60 -59.60
CA THR A 271 -82.93 43.84 -58.51
C THR A 271 -83.76 43.97 -57.23
N PRO A 272 -83.87 42.90 -56.41
CA PRO A 272 -84.58 42.97 -55.14
C PRO A 272 -84.00 44.05 -54.22
N GLU A 273 -84.88 44.81 -53.55
CA GLU A 273 -84.52 45.87 -52.59
C GLU A 273 -83.49 46.90 -53.11
N ASN A 274 -83.45 47.15 -54.44
CA ASN A 274 -82.47 48.03 -55.11
C ASN A 274 -81.00 47.63 -54.86
N ALA A 275 -80.74 46.37 -54.55
CA ALA A 275 -79.38 45.89 -54.34
C ALA A 275 -78.54 46.07 -55.61
N LEU A 276 -77.32 46.60 -55.44
CA LEU A 276 -76.39 46.79 -56.55
C LEU A 276 -75.81 45.44 -56.97
N ARG A 277 -75.49 45.30 -58.24
CA ARG A 277 -74.84 44.11 -58.78
C ARG A 277 -73.33 44.34 -58.83
N LEU A 278 -72.54 43.47 -58.20
CA LEU A 278 -71.07 43.62 -58.13
C LEU A 278 -70.41 43.68 -59.51
N PHE A 279 -70.91 42.91 -60.49
CA PHE A 279 -70.38 42.90 -61.85
C PHE A 279 -70.44 44.29 -62.51
N ASP A 280 -71.52 45.03 -62.27
CA ASP A 280 -71.75 46.36 -62.87
C ASP A 280 -70.82 47.44 -62.26
N LEU A 281 -70.19 47.15 -61.12
CA LEU A 281 -69.29 48.05 -60.42
C LEU A 281 -67.82 47.86 -60.84
N ILE A 282 -67.51 46.81 -61.60
CA ILE A 282 -66.15 46.56 -62.09
C ILE A 282 -65.83 47.44 -63.28
N ARG A 283 -64.68 48.10 -63.22
CA ARG A 283 -64.07 48.80 -64.34
C ARG A 283 -62.98 47.91 -64.94
N VAL A 284 -63.02 47.68 -66.24
CA VAL A 284 -61.98 46.93 -66.98
C VAL A 284 -61.34 47.82 -68.03
N ALA A 285 -60.06 47.58 -68.32
CA ALA A 285 -59.36 48.30 -69.39
C ALA A 285 -59.71 47.75 -70.78
N ASP A 286 -59.85 46.43 -70.90
CA ASP A 286 -60.24 45.74 -72.12
C ASP A 286 -61.62 45.08 -71.95
N PRO A 287 -62.66 45.50 -72.68
CA PRO A 287 -63.98 44.87 -72.61
C PRO A 287 -63.98 43.38 -72.99
N ALA A 288 -62.96 42.89 -73.69
CA ALA A 288 -62.84 41.47 -74.04
C ALA A 288 -62.78 40.55 -72.81
N VAL A 289 -62.31 41.05 -71.65
CA VAL A 289 -62.23 40.24 -70.42
C VAL A 289 -63.50 40.25 -69.56
N LEU A 290 -64.53 41.02 -69.95
CA LEU A 290 -65.81 41.07 -69.22
C LEU A 290 -66.48 39.69 -69.04
N PRO A 291 -66.47 38.76 -70.02
CA PRO A 291 -67.00 37.42 -69.83
C PRO A 291 -66.32 36.65 -68.69
N ALA A 292 -65.02 36.89 -68.45
CA ALA A 292 -64.28 36.28 -67.35
C ALA A 292 -64.72 36.84 -65.97
N PHE A 293 -64.95 38.14 -65.87
CA PHE A 293 -65.53 38.75 -64.67
C PHE A 293 -66.98 38.31 -64.43
N TYR A 294 -67.76 38.16 -65.50
CA TYR A 294 -69.13 37.63 -65.39
C TYR A 294 -69.12 36.16 -64.97
N PHE A 295 -68.20 35.34 -65.47
CA PHE A 295 -68.03 33.95 -65.00
C PHE A 295 -67.82 33.91 -63.48
N ALA A 296 -66.94 34.77 -62.99
CA ALA A 296 -66.54 34.83 -61.59
C ALA A 296 -67.65 35.37 -60.67
N LEU A 297 -68.33 36.44 -61.10
CA LEU A 297 -69.33 37.15 -60.29
C LEU A 297 -70.77 36.78 -60.55
N ARG A 298 -71.18 36.40 -61.77
CA ARG A 298 -72.60 36.15 -62.10
C ARG A 298 -73.51 37.31 -61.64
N ASP A 299 -74.76 37.01 -61.30
CA ASP A 299 -75.71 37.95 -60.74
C ASP A 299 -75.49 38.12 -59.22
N THR A 300 -74.25 38.41 -58.78
CA THR A 300 -73.97 38.66 -57.36
C THR A 300 -74.41 40.05 -56.96
N LEU A 301 -75.24 40.11 -55.93
CA LEU A 301 -75.76 41.35 -55.36
C LEU A 301 -74.98 41.72 -54.10
N ILE A 302 -74.88 43.03 -53.84
CA ILE A 302 -74.25 43.57 -52.64
C ILE A 302 -75.26 44.30 -51.78
N VAL A 303 -75.18 44.07 -50.47
CA VAL A 303 -76.05 44.66 -49.44
C VAL A 303 -75.23 45.08 -48.22
N ASP A 304 -75.84 45.83 -47.31
CA ASP A 304 -75.13 46.31 -46.11
C ASP A 304 -75.10 45.27 -44.97
N ASP A 305 -76.15 44.44 -44.85
CA ASP A 305 -76.35 43.55 -43.69
C ASP A 305 -76.74 42.10 -44.07
N ILE A 306 -76.36 41.15 -43.20
CA ILE A 306 -76.57 39.72 -43.40
C ILE A 306 -78.05 39.32 -43.36
N THR A 307 -78.88 40.05 -42.61
CA THR A 307 -80.33 39.79 -42.57
C THR A 307 -80.96 40.07 -43.93
N THR A 308 -80.57 41.16 -44.57
CA THR A 308 -80.97 41.50 -45.94
C THR A 308 -80.39 40.50 -46.94
N ALA A 309 -79.12 40.10 -46.78
CA ALA A 309 -78.50 39.11 -47.66
C ALA A 309 -79.24 37.75 -47.63
N THR A 310 -79.64 37.32 -46.44
CA THR A 310 -80.42 36.09 -46.20
C THR A 310 -81.80 36.19 -46.86
N ARG A 311 -82.49 37.33 -46.68
CA ARG A 311 -83.82 37.55 -47.24
C ARG A 311 -83.81 37.53 -48.77
N ILE A 312 -82.84 38.19 -49.39
CA ILE A 312 -82.71 38.23 -50.86
C ILE A 312 -82.20 36.89 -51.42
N GLY A 313 -81.20 36.28 -50.77
CA GLY A 313 -80.57 35.06 -51.24
C GLY A 313 -81.47 33.82 -51.13
N MET A 314 -82.33 33.75 -50.10
CA MET A 314 -83.16 32.57 -49.83
C MET A 314 -84.68 32.80 -49.89
N GLY A 315 -85.17 34.04 -49.77
CA GLY A 315 -86.59 34.34 -49.61
C GLY A 315 -87.39 34.63 -50.90
N GLY A 316 -86.73 34.89 -52.03
CA GLY A 316 -87.39 35.22 -53.30
C GLY A 316 -87.71 34.03 -54.22
N MET A 317 -88.62 34.22 -55.19
CA MET A 317 -88.89 33.22 -56.25
C MET A 317 -87.65 32.91 -57.11
N LYS A 318 -86.77 33.91 -57.30
CA LYS A 318 -85.44 33.75 -57.91
C LYS A 318 -84.39 33.99 -56.82
N ARG A 319 -83.50 33.02 -56.63
CA ARG A 319 -82.38 33.13 -55.69
C ARG A 319 -81.21 33.87 -56.32
N TYR A 320 -80.58 34.72 -55.54
CA TYR A 320 -79.37 35.45 -55.92
C TYR A 320 -78.22 35.08 -54.98
N ARG A 321 -76.99 35.17 -55.48
CA ARG A 321 -75.83 35.18 -54.60
C ARG A 321 -75.72 36.58 -54.02
N VAL A 322 -75.64 36.70 -52.70
CA VAL A 322 -75.63 38.02 -52.04
C VAL A 322 -74.45 38.09 -51.08
N VAL A 323 -73.74 39.21 -51.09
CA VAL A 323 -72.62 39.48 -50.16
C VAL A 323 -72.83 40.79 -49.43
N THR A 324 -72.46 40.82 -48.14
CA THR A 324 -72.48 42.04 -47.33
C THR A 324 -71.22 42.87 -47.55
N LEU A 325 -71.25 44.18 -47.26
CA LEU A 325 -70.03 45.02 -47.24
C LEU A 325 -68.94 44.46 -46.31
N LYS A 326 -69.31 43.67 -45.30
CA LYS A 326 -68.40 43.02 -44.35
C LYS A 326 -67.85 41.67 -44.84
N GLY A 327 -68.28 41.19 -46.00
CA GLY A 327 -67.78 39.94 -46.60
C GLY A 327 -68.56 38.68 -46.20
N GLU A 328 -69.76 38.80 -45.62
CA GLU A 328 -70.60 37.63 -45.36
C GLU A 328 -71.35 37.25 -46.64
N VAL A 329 -71.32 35.97 -47.03
CA VAL A 329 -71.82 35.51 -48.33
C VAL A 329 -72.97 34.52 -48.16
N VAL A 330 -74.05 34.74 -48.89
CA VAL A 330 -75.18 33.81 -49.07
C VAL A 330 -75.16 33.32 -50.51
N GLU A 331 -74.89 32.03 -50.71
CA GLU A 331 -74.84 31.40 -52.02
C GLU A 331 -76.21 30.95 -52.52
N THR A 332 -76.36 30.85 -53.84
CA THR A 332 -77.62 30.36 -54.47
C THR A 332 -77.95 28.91 -54.11
N SER A 333 -76.94 28.12 -53.73
CA SER A 333 -77.07 26.75 -53.21
C SER A 333 -77.72 26.68 -51.83
N GLY A 334 -77.84 27.81 -51.12
CA GLY A 334 -78.29 27.89 -49.73
C GLY A 334 -77.17 27.79 -48.70
N SER A 335 -75.90 27.69 -49.10
CA SER A 335 -74.78 27.79 -48.16
C SER A 335 -74.52 29.23 -47.73
N MET A 336 -74.25 29.44 -46.45
CA MET A 336 -73.88 30.74 -45.88
C MET A 336 -72.44 30.70 -45.35
N THR A 337 -71.69 31.76 -45.59
CA THR A 337 -70.31 31.94 -45.09
C THR A 337 -70.23 33.23 -44.28
N GLY A 338 -69.86 33.13 -43.00
CA GLY A 338 -69.64 34.25 -42.09
C GLY A 338 -68.87 33.80 -40.83
N GLY A 339 -68.08 34.68 -40.21
CA GLY A 339 -67.28 34.37 -39.01
C GLY A 339 -66.05 35.27 -38.82
N GLY A 340 -65.33 35.10 -37.70
CA GLY A 340 -64.21 35.96 -37.26
C GLY A 340 -62.86 35.76 -37.96
N ARG A 341 -62.85 35.40 -39.25
CA ARG A 341 -61.61 35.32 -40.02
C ARG A 341 -61.16 36.74 -40.39
N SER A 342 -59.86 36.97 -40.51
CA SER A 342 -59.34 38.27 -40.97
C SER A 342 -59.95 38.62 -42.34
N GLU A 343 -60.43 39.86 -42.48
CA GLU A 343 -61.03 40.37 -43.70
C GLU A 343 -60.15 40.04 -44.91
N GLN A 344 -60.73 39.41 -45.94
CA GLN A 344 -60.02 39.16 -47.19
C GLN A 344 -60.09 40.43 -48.02
N ARG A 345 -58.94 41.11 -48.19
CA ARG A 345 -58.79 42.35 -48.96
C ARG A 345 -57.75 42.17 -50.06
N GLY A 346 -57.81 43.02 -51.09
CA GLY A 346 -56.73 43.14 -52.09
C GLY A 346 -56.68 42.06 -53.16
N ARG A 347 -57.75 41.28 -53.38
CA ARG A 347 -57.81 40.38 -54.56
C ARG A 347 -58.07 41.13 -55.87
N ILE A 348 -58.50 42.39 -55.81
CA ILE A 348 -58.68 43.30 -56.94
C ILE A 348 -58.25 44.70 -56.49
N GLY A 349 -57.57 45.45 -57.37
CA GLY A 349 -57.01 46.76 -57.02
C GLY A 349 -57.98 47.93 -57.21
N ARG A 350 -57.70 49.06 -56.54
CA ARG A 350 -58.32 50.37 -56.83
C ARG A 350 -57.88 50.92 -58.20
N SER A 351 -56.67 50.56 -58.60
CA SER A 351 -56.10 50.70 -59.95
C SER A 351 -55.40 49.39 -60.33
N VAL A 352 -55.18 49.17 -61.63
CA VAL A 352 -54.51 47.97 -62.15
C VAL A 352 -53.01 47.99 -61.78
N LYS A 353 -52.57 47.01 -60.94
CA LYS A 353 -51.20 46.62 -60.46
C LYS A 353 -50.55 47.38 -59.26
N VAL A 354 -49.87 46.68 -58.32
CA VAL A 354 -48.44 46.23 -58.20
C VAL A 354 -48.18 45.66 -56.77
N ASP A 355 -47.33 44.62 -56.68
CA ASP A 355 -46.79 43.84 -55.54
C ASP A 355 -46.55 44.53 -54.16
N THR A 356 -47.10 43.94 -53.09
CA THR A 356 -46.85 44.23 -51.65
C THR A 356 -45.90 43.22 -50.96
N SER A 357 -45.08 42.48 -51.72
CA SER A 357 -44.31 41.32 -51.21
C SER A 357 -43.10 41.65 -50.31
N LYS A 358 -42.61 42.89 -50.27
CA LYS A 358 -41.37 43.25 -49.56
C LYS A 358 -41.54 43.43 -48.04
N GLU A 359 -42.58 44.12 -47.60
CA GLU A 359 -42.85 44.41 -46.19
C GLU A 359 -43.02 43.12 -45.35
N SER A 360 -43.61 42.10 -45.95
CA SER A 360 -43.85 40.79 -45.33
C SER A 360 -42.56 40.01 -45.01
N SER A 361 -41.48 40.21 -45.76
CA SER A 361 -40.21 39.48 -45.58
C SER A 361 -39.34 40.06 -44.47
N GLU A 362 -39.41 41.37 -44.23
CA GLU A 362 -38.65 42.05 -43.18
C GLU A 362 -39.21 41.70 -41.80
N GLU A 363 -40.54 41.65 -41.66
CA GLU A 363 -41.22 41.22 -40.43
C GLU A 363 -40.84 39.77 -40.01
N VAL A 364 -40.64 38.86 -40.96
CA VAL A 364 -40.20 37.49 -40.67
C VAL A 364 -38.77 37.48 -40.11
N ALA A 365 -37.89 38.32 -40.64
CA ALA A 365 -36.51 38.43 -40.16
C ALA A 365 -36.44 39.04 -38.75
N GLU A 366 -37.28 40.04 -38.45
CA GLU A 366 -37.40 40.61 -37.11
C GLU A 366 -37.90 39.59 -36.09
N LEU A 367 -38.95 38.82 -36.44
CA LEU A 367 -39.46 37.74 -35.58
C LEU A 367 -38.43 36.64 -35.36
N GLN A 368 -37.61 36.31 -36.37
CA GLN A 368 -36.51 35.35 -36.23
C GLN A 368 -35.45 35.85 -35.25
N LYS A 369 -35.08 37.14 -35.34
CA LYS A 369 -34.11 37.76 -34.43
C LYS A 369 -34.62 37.73 -32.99
N LEU A 370 -35.87 38.16 -32.75
CA LEU A 370 -36.51 38.11 -31.44
C LEU A 370 -36.55 36.68 -30.87
N LEU A 371 -36.87 35.68 -31.70
CA LEU A 371 -36.86 34.28 -31.28
C LEU A 371 -35.45 33.84 -30.84
N SER A 372 -34.40 34.22 -31.58
CA SER A 372 -33.02 33.88 -31.23
C SER A 372 -32.55 34.55 -29.92
N GLU A 373 -32.97 35.78 -29.67
CA GLU A 373 -32.64 36.53 -28.45
C GLU A 373 -33.29 35.89 -27.22
N GLU A 374 -34.58 35.54 -27.30
CA GLU A 374 -35.29 34.85 -26.22
C GLU A 374 -34.76 33.42 -25.98
N GLN A 375 -34.39 32.69 -27.04
CA GLN A 375 -33.73 31.38 -26.91
C GLN A 375 -32.37 31.48 -26.21
N SER A 376 -31.57 32.50 -26.56
CA SER A 376 -30.28 32.77 -25.91
C SER A 376 -30.47 33.10 -24.43
N ARG A 377 -31.44 33.96 -24.12
CA ARG A 377 -31.83 34.30 -22.74
C ARG A 377 -32.26 33.07 -21.94
N LEU A 378 -33.08 32.19 -22.53
CA LEU A 378 -33.52 30.94 -21.89
C LEU A 378 -32.34 30.02 -21.56
N ASN A 379 -31.41 29.85 -22.49
CA ASN A 379 -30.21 29.03 -22.27
C ASN A 379 -29.33 29.62 -21.16
N ASN A 380 -29.17 30.95 -21.12
CA ASN A 380 -28.43 31.62 -20.04
C ASN A 380 -29.10 31.41 -18.67
N LEU A 381 -30.43 31.54 -18.59
CA LEU A 381 -31.17 31.28 -17.34
C LEU A 381 -30.99 29.82 -16.87
N ARG A 382 -31.07 28.85 -17.77
CA ARG A 382 -30.82 27.43 -17.45
C ARG A 382 -29.41 27.18 -16.93
N ASN A 383 -28.40 27.80 -17.56
CA ASN A 383 -27.02 27.71 -17.08
C ASN A 383 -26.86 28.30 -15.67
N ILE A 384 -27.47 29.46 -15.39
CA ILE A 384 -27.46 30.07 -14.06
C ILE A 384 -28.15 29.16 -13.04
N ILE A 385 -29.30 28.56 -13.39
CA ILE A 385 -30.01 27.61 -12.51
C ILE A 385 -29.12 26.40 -12.19
N HIS A 386 -28.43 25.82 -13.18
CA HIS A 386 -27.51 24.71 -12.96
C HIS A 386 -26.31 25.08 -12.06
N GLN A 387 -25.77 26.29 -12.20
CA GLN A 387 -24.72 26.79 -11.33
C GLN A 387 -25.21 27.00 -9.89
N LEU A 388 -26.42 27.56 -9.72
CA LEU A 388 -27.05 27.74 -8.42
C LEU A 388 -27.35 26.39 -7.75
N ASP A 389 -27.84 25.40 -8.51
CA ASP A 389 -28.10 24.04 -8.01
C ASP A 389 -26.81 23.40 -7.49
N SER A 390 -25.74 23.46 -8.29
CA SER A 390 -24.40 22.97 -7.88
C SER A 390 -23.89 23.68 -6.62
N ARG A 391 -24.09 25.00 -6.53
CA ARG A 391 -23.72 25.79 -5.35
C ARG A 391 -24.54 25.40 -4.12
N ILE A 392 -25.85 25.17 -4.27
CA ILE A 392 -26.74 24.73 -3.20
C ILE A 392 -26.32 23.35 -2.70
N MET A 393 -26.01 22.40 -3.59
CA MET A 393 -25.53 21.07 -3.19
C MET A 393 -24.21 21.15 -2.39
N SER A 394 -23.26 21.98 -2.83
CA SER A 394 -22.02 22.23 -2.10
C SER A 394 -22.28 22.82 -0.72
N LEU A 395 -23.08 23.89 -0.64
CA LEU A 395 -23.41 24.56 0.62
C LEU A 395 -24.17 23.63 1.59
N GLN A 396 -25.08 22.80 1.07
CA GLN A 396 -25.81 21.82 1.87
C GLN A 396 -24.86 20.77 2.46
N THR A 397 -23.92 20.28 1.66
CA THR A 397 -22.89 19.33 2.12
C THR A 397 -22.00 19.95 3.20
N ASP A 398 -21.60 21.21 3.02
CA ASP A 398 -20.82 21.95 4.01
C ASP A 398 -21.59 22.18 5.31
N TYR A 399 -22.87 22.55 5.21
CA TYR A 399 -23.77 22.71 6.35
C TYR A 399 -23.90 21.41 7.14
N ASP A 400 -24.19 20.29 6.46
CA ASP A 400 -24.37 18.99 7.11
C ASP A 400 -23.06 18.50 7.76
N ARG A 401 -21.91 18.75 7.11
CA ARG A 401 -20.58 18.47 7.69
C ARG A 401 -20.34 19.29 8.96
N LEU A 402 -20.61 20.59 8.94
CA LEU A 402 -20.44 21.46 10.11
C LEU A 402 -21.38 21.06 11.25
N LYS A 403 -22.64 20.73 10.95
CA LYS A 403 -23.62 20.30 11.94
C LYS A 403 -23.24 18.97 12.59
N LYS A 404 -22.73 18.02 11.81
CA LYS A 404 -22.17 16.77 12.34
C LYS A 404 -20.94 17.04 13.21
N ASN A 405 -20.07 17.96 12.81
CA ASN A 405 -18.90 18.34 13.60
C ASN A 405 -19.31 19.01 14.93
N GLU A 406 -20.30 19.90 14.91
CA GLU A 406 -20.87 20.50 16.12
C GLU A 406 -21.36 19.43 17.10
N GLN A 407 -22.12 18.45 16.61
CA GLN A 407 -22.64 17.36 17.42
C GLN A 407 -21.52 16.50 18.02
N ASN A 408 -20.50 16.16 17.21
CA ASN A 408 -19.35 15.40 17.69
C ASN A 408 -18.57 16.15 18.77
N LEU A 409 -18.27 17.44 18.54
CA LEU A 409 -17.58 18.28 19.53
C LEU A 409 -18.39 18.43 20.81
N SER A 410 -19.71 18.59 20.71
CA SER A 410 -20.60 18.64 21.87
C SER A 410 -20.60 17.33 22.65
N ASN A 411 -20.59 16.18 21.96
CA ASN A 411 -20.53 14.86 22.58
C ASN A 411 -19.18 14.58 23.26
N ASP A 412 -18.07 15.15 22.75
CA ASP A 412 -16.74 15.02 23.35
C ASP A 412 -16.59 15.86 24.63
N ILE A 413 -17.25 17.02 24.71
CA ILE A 413 -17.08 17.98 25.81
C ILE A 413 -17.59 17.44 27.15
N GLU A 414 -18.75 16.80 27.15
CA GLU A 414 -19.38 16.35 28.40
C GLU A 414 -18.57 15.27 29.14
N PRO A 415 -18.03 14.22 28.48
CA PRO A 415 -17.10 13.28 29.09
C PRO A 415 -15.82 13.94 29.63
N LEU A 416 -15.26 14.92 28.91
CA LEU A 416 -14.07 15.64 29.35
C LEU A 416 -14.35 16.47 30.61
N ARG A 417 -15.51 17.13 30.70
CA ARG A 417 -15.94 17.85 31.91
C ARG A 417 -16.05 16.91 33.12
N ARG A 418 -16.68 15.75 32.95
CA ARG A 418 -16.78 14.73 34.00
C ARG A 418 -15.41 14.23 34.44
N LYS A 419 -14.50 14.02 33.49
CA LYS A 419 -13.11 13.61 33.77
C LYS A 419 -12.35 14.67 34.57
N ILE A 420 -12.56 15.96 34.31
CA ILE A 420 -11.96 17.03 35.10
C ILE A 420 -12.46 16.99 36.54
N VAL A 421 -13.77 16.84 36.76
CA VAL A 421 -14.33 16.74 38.11
C VAL A 421 -13.77 15.53 38.87
N ASP A 422 -13.66 14.37 38.22
CA ASP A 422 -13.02 13.17 38.80
C ASP A 422 -11.55 13.42 39.16
N LEU A 423 -10.79 14.03 38.25
CA LEU A 423 -9.38 14.36 38.50
C LEU A 423 -9.20 15.42 39.59
N GLU A 424 -10.10 16.40 39.69
CA GLU A 424 -10.09 17.42 40.75
C GLU A 424 -10.33 16.77 42.12
N HIS A 425 -11.32 15.86 42.21
CA HIS A 425 -11.57 15.09 43.44
C HIS A 425 -10.36 14.22 43.81
N ARG A 426 -9.80 13.49 42.85
CA ARG A 426 -8.60 12.66 43.07
C ARG A 426 -7.37 13.48 43.47
N LEU A 427 -7.24 14.69 42.92
CA LEU A 427 -6.18 15.63 43.29
C LEU A 427 -6.33 16.07 44.75
N GLU A 428 -7.56 16.38 45.19
CA GLU A 428 -7.85 16.77 46.57
C GLU A 428 -7.58 15.62 47.55
N GLU A 429 -8.04 14.41 47.22
CA GLU A 429 -7.74 13.19 47.99
C GLU A 429 -6.23 12.96 48.08
N GLN A 430 -5.51 13.03 46.95
CA GLN A 430 -4.07 12.82 46.91
C GLN A 430 -3.31 13.93 47.65
N ALA A 431 -3.77 15.19 47.59
CA ALA A 431 -3.20 16.30 48.34
C ALA A 431 -3.37 16.10 49.86
N SER A 432 -4.52 15.55 50.28
CA SER A 432 -4.75 15.18 51.68
C SER A 432 -3.81 14.06 52.14
N ARG A 433 -3.57 13.04 51.30
CA ARG A 433 -2.62 11.96 51.56
C ARG A 433 -1.20 12.48 51.69
N VAL A 434 -0.76 13.34 50.76
CA VAL A 434 0.54 14.01 50.86
C VAL A 434 0.64 14.77 52.18
N LYS A 435 -0.38 15.56 52.56
CA LYS A 435 -0.37 16.26 53.86
C LYS A 435 -0.27 15.34 55.08
N SER A 436 -0.88 14.15 55.03
CA SER A 436 -0.78 13.16 56.11
C SER A 436 0.55 12.42 56.18
N VAL A 437 1.29 12.37 55.06
CA VAL A 437 2.58 11.69 54.92
C VAL A 437 3.76 12.66 55.04
N ILE A 438 3.53 13.98 54.95
CA ILE A 438 4.55 14.98 55.26
C ILE A 438 5.00 14.76 56.71
N VAL A 439 6.17 14.16 56.85
CA VAL A 439 6.89 14.05 58.11
C VAL A 439 7.34 15.46 58.48
N ASP A 440 7.17 15.84 59.74
CA ASP A 440 7.60 17.14 60.22
C ASP A 440 9.09 17.30 59.91
N GLU A 441 9.50 18.39 59.24
CA GLU A 441 10.91 18.58 58.85
C GLU A 441 11.81 18.51 60.10
N LYS A 442 11.28 18.85 61.28
CA LYS A 442 11.94 18.66 62.57
C LYS A 442 12.29 17.20 62.88
N ASP A 443 11.40 16.25 62.59
CA ASP A 443 11.63 14.82 62.84
C ASP A 443 12.67 14.27 61.86
N ILE A 444 12.65 14.71 60.60
CA ILE A 444 13.70 14.40 59.61
C ILE A 444 15.06 14.95 60.08
N GLN A 445 15.10 16.19 60.59
CA GLN A 445 16.33 16.80 61.10
C GLN A 445 16.84 16.11 62.38
N GLN A 446 15.94 15.71 63.28
CA GLN A 446 16.29 14.91 64.46
C GLN A 446 16.87 13.55 64.06
N LYS A 447 16.26 12.85 63.11
CA LYS A 447 16.74 11.55 62.64
C LYS A 447 18.07 11.66 61.89
N LYS A 448 18.29 12.75 61.14
CA LYS A 448 19.61 13.07 60.55
C LYS A 448 20.67 13.32 61.61
N ALA A 449 20.34 14.06 62.66
CA ALA A 449 21.25 14.29 63.78
C ALA A 449 21.59 12.97 64.50
N GLU A 450 20.60 12.09 64.70
CA GLU A 450 20.79 10.75 65.25
C GLU A 450 21.71 9.89 64.37
N VAL A 451 21.51 9.89 63.05
CA VAL A 451 22.39 9.20 62.09
C VAL A 451 23.82 9.76 62.17
N ALA A 452 23.98 11.08 62.26
CA ALA A 452 25.31 11.72 62.38
C ALA A 452 26.03 11.32 63.68
N GLU A 453 25.32 11.31 64.81
CA GLU A 453 25.88 10.89 66.09
C GLU A 453 26.22 9.40 66.11
N LEU A 454 25.36 8.53 65.56
CA LEU A 454 25.64 7.09 65.44
C LEU A 454 26.80 6.79 64.50
N THR A 455 26.95 7.57 63.41
CA THR A 455 28.11 7.48 62.52
C THR A 455 29.38 7.79 63.29
N LYS A 456 29.40 8.91 64.02
CA LYS A 456 30.55 9.31 64.84
C LYS A 456 30.86 8.28 65.94
N ALA A 457 29.85 7.65 66.52
CA ALA A 457 30.03 6.59 67.52
C ALA A 457 30.64 5.32 66.92
N ARG A 458 30.18 4.92 65.73
CA ARG A 458 30.77 3.80 64.97
C ARG A 458 32.21 4.09 64.58
N ASP A 459 32.50 5.28 64.05
CA ASP A 459 33.85 5.70 63.63
C ASP A 459 34.85 5.59 64.77
N LYS A 460 34.48 6.11 65.95
CA LYS A 460 35.31 6.00 67.15
C LYS A 460 35.51 4.56 67.63
N ALA A 461 34.48 3.72 67.53
CA ALA A 461 34.58 2.32 67.91
C ALA A 461 35.50 1.54 66.94
N LEU A 462 35.42 1.86 65.64
CA LEU A 462 36.27 1.30 64.60
C LEU A 462 37.74 1.73 64.79
N GLU A 463 38.01 3.03 64.96
CA GLU A 463 39.36 3.55 65.23
C GLU A 463 39.97 2.87 66.46
N ALA A 464 39.22 2.76 67.56
CA ALA A 464 39.67 2.08 68.77
C ALA A 464 39.91 0.58 68.54
N ALA A 465 39.07 -0.10 67.75
CA ALA A 465 39.25 -1.51 67.41
C ALA A 465 40.51 -1.71 66.55
N ASP A 466 40.75 -0.83 65.58
CA ASP A 466 41.90 -0.89 64.67
C ASP A 466 43.23 -0.64 65.39
N GLU A 467 43.29 0.32 66.32
CA GLU A 467 44.48 0.53 67.17
C GLU A 467 44.85 -0.71 68.00
N VAL A 468 43.85 -1.44 68.49
CA VAL A 468 44.09 -2.68 69.27
C VAL A 468 44.43 -3.84 68.32
N ARG A 469 43.80 -3.94 67.15
CA ARG A 469 44.15 -4.93 66.11
C ARG A 469 45.59 -4.76 65.64
N GLU A 470 46.07 -3.53 65.48
CA GLU A 470 47.47 -3.25 65.12
C GLU A 470 48.43 -3.79 66.18
N LYS A 471 48.14 -3.58 67.48
CA LYS A 471 48.94 -4.15 68.58
C LYS A 471 48.91 -5.67 68.62
N VAL A 472 47.78 -6.31 68.29
CA VAL A 472 47.70 -7.77 68.14
C VAL A 472 48.56 -8.24 66.96
N ALA A 473 48.52 -7.51 65.84
CA ALA A 473 49.36 -7.80 64.67
C ALA A 473 50.85 -7.68 65.00
N GLU A 474 51.29 -6.65 65.73
CA GLU A 474 52.67 -6.52 66.20
C GLU A 474 53.13 -7.69 67.07
N ILE A 475 52.28 -8.17 67.98
CA ILE A 475 52.60 -9.35 68.82
C ILE A 475 52.67 -10.61 67.95
N ASN A 476 51.78 -10.78 66.97
CA ASN A 476 51.85 -11.89 66.03
C ASN A 476 53.14 -11.85 65.20
N THR A 477 53.58 -10.67 64.75
CA THR A 477 54.88 -10.51 64.05
C THR A 477 56.04 -10.91 64.96
N LYS A 478 56.04 -10.47 66.23
CA LYS A 478 57.08 -10.87 67.20
C LYS A 478 57.09 -12.38 67.48
N ILE A 479 55.93 -13.02 67.55
CA ILE A 479 55.82 -14.48 67.70
C ILE A 479 56.38 -15.18 66.45
N GLN A 480 56.09 -14.66 65.25
CA GLN A 480 56.61 -15.19 64.00
C GLN A 480 58.14 -15.04 63.88
N GLU A 481 58.71 -13.91 64.29
CA GLU A 481 60.16 -13.70 64.33
C GLU A 481 60.85 -14.71 65.26
N VAL A 482 60.26 -15.00 66.43
CA VAL A 482 60.77 -16.02 67.35
C VAL A 482 60.66 -17.42 66.73
N TYR A 483 59.56 -17.72 66.04
CA TYR A 483 59.41 -18.98 65.28
C TYR A 483 60.48 -19.13 64.21
N ASP A 484 60.68 -18.10 63.38
CA ASP A 484 61.65 -18.12 62.28
C ASP A 484 63.10 -18.25 62.79
N ARG A 485 63.38 -17.76 64.01
CA ARG A 485 64.69 -17.88 64.67
C ARG A 485 64.93 -19.26 65.28
N ILE A 486 63.95 -19.79 66.03
CA ILE A 486 64.14 -21.00 66.87
C ILE A 486 63.79 -22.27 66.11
N VAL A 487 62.68 -22.28 65.37
CA VAL A 487 62.15 -23.48 64.72
C VAL A 487 62.44 -23.46 63.21
N GLY A 488 62.44 -22.29 62.59
CA GLY A 488 62.63 -22.10 61.15
C GLY A 488 63.83 -22.85 60.53
N PRO A 489 65.05 -22.80 61.10
CA PRO A 489 66.21 -23.50 60.56
C PRO A 489 66.07 -25.02 60.60
N TYR A 490 65.61 -25.57 61.73
CA TYR A 490 65.45 -27.01 61.91
C TYR A 490 64.28 -27.58 61.10
N GLN A 491 63.21 -26.80 60.95
CA GLN A 491 62.09 -27.15 60.07
C GLN A 491 62.53 -27.22 58.61
N LYS A 492 63.36 -26.28 58.14
CA LYS A 492 63.95 -26.32 56.79
C LYS A 492 64.83 -27.55 56.60
N GLU A 493 65.69 -27.88 57.57
CA GLU A 493 66.52 -29.09 57.50
C GLU A 493 65.68 -30.38 57.45
N LEU A 494 64.61 -30.47 58.26
CA LEU A 494 63.68 -31.58 58.23
C LEU A 494 62.99 -31.71 56.88
N ASP A 495 62.52 -30.59 56.31
CA ASP A 495 61.87 -30.56 55.01
C ASP A 495 62.84 -30.93 53.86
N GLU A 496 64.10 -30.52 53.94
CA GLU A 496 65.15 -30.93 52.99
C GLU A 496 65.42 -32.44 53.04
N VAL A 497 65.49 -33.04 54.23
CA VAL A 497 65.67 -34.50 54.38
C VAL A 497 64.43 -35.25 53.91
N ARG A 498 63.22 -34.75 54.18
CA ARG A 498 61.97 -35.31 53.65
C ARG A 498 61.92 -35.23 52.12
N ALA A 499 62.34 -34.10 51.53
CA ALA A 499 62.44 -33.94 50.08
C ALA A 499 63.47 -34.90 49.47
N LYS A 500 64.62 -35.13 50.13
CA LYS A 500 65.61 -36.14 49.73
C LYS A 500 65.00 -37.55 49.75
N LYS A 501 64.25 -37.92 50.79
CA LYS A 501 63.52 -39.20 50.86
C LYS A 501 62.50 -39.33 49.74
N GLU A 502 61.69 -38.30 49.51
CA GLU A 502 60.67 -38.32 48.45
C GLU A 502 61.30 -38.48 47.06
N ASN A 503 62.37 -37.74 46.78
CA ASN A 503 63.09 -37.83 45.51
C ASN A 503 63.77 -39.20 45.32
N ALA A 504 64.40 -39.75 46.37
CA ALA A 504 64.99 -41.09 46.32
C ALA A 504 63.93 -42.18 46.15
N SER A 505 62.76 -42.05 46.78
CA SER A 505 61.62 -42.98 46.64
C SER A 505 61.02 -42.94 45.23
N LYS A 506 60.84 -41.74 44.66
CA LYS A 506 60.43 -41.56 43.26
C LYS A 506 61.46 -42.12 42.27
N GLY A 507 62.75 -41.92 42.56
CA GLY A 507 63.86 -42.50 41.79
C GLY A 507 63.86 -44.02 41.82
N ALA A 508 63.75 -44.61 43.01
CA ALA A 508 63.70 -46.06 43.22
C ALA A 508 62.51 -46.71 42.51
N THR A 509 61.31 -46.14 42.63
CA THR A 509 60.11 -46.66 41.96
C THR A 509 60.21 -46.57 40.43
N LYS A 510 60.81 -45.50 39.91
CA LYS A 510 61.08 -45.36 38.46
C LYS A 510 62.06 -46.42 37.98
N GLU A 511 63.20 -46.58 38.64
CA GLU A 511 64.21 -47.60 38.27
C GLU A 511 63.67 -49.03 38.47
N GLN A 512 62.79 -49.27 39.45
CA GLN A 512 62.13 -50.56 39.65
C GLN A 512 61.20 -50.89 38.49
N SER A 513 60.48 -49.89 37.96
CA SER A 513 59.64 -50.06 36.77
C SER A 513 60.47 -50.33 35.52
N VAL A 514 61.59 -49.61 35.34
CA VAL A 514 62.56 -49.86 34.26
C VAL A 514 63.11 -51.28 34.35
N LEU A 515 63.49 -51.73 35.55
CA LEU A 515 63.96 -53.09 35.79
C LEU A 515 62.90 -54.13 35.41
N ASN A 516 61.67 -53.97 35.89
CA ASN A 516 60.58 -54.90 35.63
C ASN A 516 60.26 -54.99 34.13
N ASN A 517 60.26 -53.85 33.43
CA ASN A 517 60.04 -53.81 31.98
C ASN A 517 61.21 -54.43 31.21
N ALA A 518 62.45 -54.11 31.59
CA ALA A 518 63.64 -54.71 30.99
C ALA A 518 63.66 -56.22 31.19
N GLN A 519 63.29 -56.72 32.38
CA GLN A 519 63.20 -58.15 32.67
C GLN A 519 62.09 -58.83 31.86
N ARG A 520 60.90 -58.20 31.72
CA ARG A 520 59.82 -58.72 30.87
C ARG A 520 60.25 -58.79 29.41
N ASN A 521 60.90 -57.76 28.90
CA ASN A 521 61.40 -57.73 27.52
C ASN A 521 62.51 -58.76 27.31
N MET A 522 63.42 -58.94 28.27
CA MET A 522 64.44 -59.98 28.23
C MET A 522 63.81 -61.37 28.23
N ASN A 523 62.83 -61.65 29.08
CA ASN A 523 62.17 -62.95 29.12
C ASN A 523 61.44 -63.25 27.80
N LYS A 524 60.79 -62.25 27.18
CA LYS A 524 60.18 -62.39 25.84
C LYS A 524 61.22 -62.69 24.77
N ALA A 525 62.35 -61.98 24.78
CA ALA A 525 63.45 -62.22 23.85
C ALA A 525 64.08 -63.61 24.05
N LEU A 526 64.21 -64.07 25.30
CA LEU A 526 64.72 -65.41 25.62
C LEU A 526 63.77 -66.52 25.17
N SER A 527 62.47 -66.36 25.40
CA SER A 527 61.46 -67.32 24.90
C SER A 527 61.55 -67.43 23.39
N ARG A 528 61.57 -66.29 22.68
CA ARG A 528 61.68 -66.25 21.22
C ARG A 528 62.99 -66.85 20.71
N LYS A 529 64.08 -66.69 21.47
CA LYS A 529 65.36 -67.33 21.18
C LYS A 529 65.25 -68.86 21.33
N ASN A 530 64.64 -69.34 22.41
CA ASN A 530 64.42 -70.78 22.60
C ASN A 530 63.53 -71.36 21.51
N ASP A 531 62.43 -70.69 21.15
CA ASP A 531 61.55 -71.13 20.06
C ASP A 531 62.35 -71.31 18.77
N LEU A 532 63.17 -70.31 18.39
CA LEU A 532 64.06 -70.39 17.22
C LEU A 532 65.16 -71.46 17.33
N GLU A 533 65.70 -71.72 18.53
CA GLU A 533 66.66 -72.82 18.74
C GLU A 533 65.99 -74.19 18.60
N THR A 534 64.71 -74.31 18.99
CA THR A 534 63.92 -75.52 18.78
C THR A 534 63.66 -75.74 17.30
N ASP A 535 63.19 -74.70 16.59
CA ASP A 535 63.01 -74.73 15.13
C ASP A 535 64.31 -75.09 14.42
N GLN A 536 65.44 -74.51 14.83
CA GLN A 536 66.75 -74.80 14.26
C GLN A 536 67.15 -76.26 14.49
N ARG A 537 66.88 -76.80 15.69
CA ARG A 537 67.17 -78.19 16.00
C ARG A 537 66.28 -79.16 15.21
N GLU A 538 65.00 -78.85 15.04
CA GLU A 538 64.10 -79.62 14.16
C GLU A 538 64.61 -79.62 12.72
N THR A 539 65.09 -78.46 12.22
CA THR A 539 65.71 -78.41 10.89
C THR A 539 67.03 -79.19 10.81
N ASP A 540 67.86 -79.15 11.84
CA ASP A 540 69.14 -79.89 11.88
C ASP A 540 68.89 -81.41 11.98
N GLU A 541 67.86 -81.85 12.72
CA GLU A 541 67.44 -83.25 12.77
C GLU A 541 66.91 -83.70 11.40
N ALA A 542 66.12 -82.88 10.70
CA ALA A 542 65.69 -83.15 9.33
C ALA A 542 66.87 -83.22 8.33
N ILE A 543 67.89 -82.36 8.49
CA ILE A 543 69.12 -82.40 7.69
C ILE A 543 69.90 -83.68 7.97
N LYS A 544 70.06 -84.09 9.23
CA LYS A 544 70.71 -85.36 9.57
C LYS A 544 69.96 -86.57 9.03
N GLU A 545 68.64 -86.53 9.03
CA GLU A 545 67.84 -87.61 8.44
C GLU A 545 68.09 -87.71 6.93
N LEU A 546 68.23 -86.56 6.25
CA LEU A 546 68.65 -86.51 4.85
C LEU A 546 70.09 -87.00 4.65
N GLU A 547 71.05 -86.59 5.48
CA GLU A 547 72.45 -87.05 5.43
C GLU A 547 72.53 -88.56 5.66
N LEU A 548 71.77 -89.13 6.59
CA LEU A 548 71.74 -90.58 6.82
C LEU A 548 71.15 -91.34 5.61
N THR A 549 70.16 -90.75 4.93
CA THR A 549 69.67 -91.30 3.66
C THR A 549 70.67 -91.16 2.52
N GLU A 550 71.60 -90.19 2.58
CA GLU A 550 72.70 -90.02 1.64
C GLU A 550 73.81 -91.04 1.92
N ASP A 551 74.23 -91.19 3.18
CA ASP A 551 75.24 -92.16 3.63
C ASP A 551 74.81 -93.60 3.36
N THR A 552 73.55 -93.96 3.60
CA THR A 552 73.03 -95.31 3.28
C THR A 552 73.05 -95.57 1.77
N ARG A 553 72.80 -94.55 0.95
CA ARG A 553 72.98 -94.65 -0.51
C ARG A 553 74.44 -94.76 -0.89
N GLU A 554 75.36 -94.05 -0.22
CA GLU A 554 76.81 -94.18 -0.43
C GLU A 554 77.36 -95.55 0.00
N GLU A 555 76.87 -96.12 1.10
CA GLU A 555 77.23 -97.48 1.54
C GLU A 555 76.72 -98.53 0.56
N ASP A 556 75.50 -98.38 0.05
CA ASP A 556 74.99 -99.25 -1.02
C ASP A 556 75.84 -99.14 -2.29
N ILE A 557 76.31 -97.93 -2.66
CA ILE A 557 77.27 -97.73 -3.75
C ILE A 557 78.60 -98.44 -3.44
N ASN A 558 79.14 -98.26 -2.23
CA ASN A 558 80.43 -98.83 -1.79
C ASN A 558 80.41 -100.36 -1.68
N ARG A 559 79.28 -100.95 -1.28
CA ARG A 559 79.10 -102.42 -1.27
C ARG A 559 79.19 -102.96 -2.71
N LEU A 560 78.49 -102.32 -3.64
CA LEU A 560 78.53 -102.68 -5.06
C LEU A 560 79.95 -102.54 -5.65
N THR A 561 80.75 -101.55 -5.23
CA THR A 561 82.16 -101.41 -5.66
C THR A 561 83.10 -102.40 -5.00
N LYS A 562 82.92 -102.78 -3.73
CA LYS A 562 83.73 -103.84 -3.09
C LYS A 562 83.49 -105.20 -3.71
N GLU A 563 82.24 -105.52 -4.06
CA GLU A 563 81.92 -106.73 -4.83
C GLU A 563 82.67 -106.74 -6.17
N LYS A 564 82.78 -105.58 -6.83
CA LYS A 564 83.59 -105.42 -8.05
C LYS A 564 85.10 -105.62 -7.79
N ILE A 565 85.67 -105.03 -6.74
CA ILE A 565 87.11 -105.15 -6.44
C ILE A 565 87.49 -106.56 -5.96
N GLN A 566 86.64 -107.25 -5.21
CA GLN A 566 86.90 -108.66 -4.85
C GLN A 566 86.96 -109.56 -6.08
N GLN A 567 86.10 -109.30 -7.08
CA GLN A 567 86.22 -109.98 -8.37
C GLN A 567 87.56 -109.69 -9.03
N GLU A 568 88.06 -108.45 -8.98
CA GLU A 568 89.37 -108.06 -9.53
C GLU A 568 90.57 -108.62 -8.74
N LEU A 569 90.51 -108.70 -7.42
CA LEU A 569 91.60 -109.22 -6.57
C LEU A 569 91.69 -110.74 -6.61
N TYR A 570 90.56 -111.43 -6.79
CA TYR A 570 90.54 -112.85 -7.10
C TYR A 570 91.30 -113.12 -8.43
N ILE A 571 91.14 -112.24 -9.42
CA ILE A 571 91.91 -112.28 -10.67
C ILE A 571 93.42 -112.02 -10.41
N PHE A 572 93.77 -111.11 -9.50
CA PHE A 572 95.18 -110.76 -9.20
C PHE A 572 95.94 -111.79 -8.33
N LEU A 573 95.27 -112.47 -7.39
CA LEU A 573 95.87 -113.54 -6.57
C LEU A 573 96.23 -114.78 -7.40
N LEU A 574 95.38 -115.11 -8.38
CA LEU A 574 95.70 -116.09 -9.43
C LEU A 574 96.96 -115.70 -10.22
N TRP A 575 97.26 -114.40 -10.33
CA TRP A 575 98.44 -113.88 -11.03
C TRP A 575 99.72 -113.89 -10.18
N THR A 576 99.62 -113.69 -8.86
CA THR A 576 100.79 -113.59 -7.95
C THR A 576 101.27 -114.94 -7.40
N GLU A 577 100.40 -115.95 -7.27
CA GLU A 577 100.86 -117.35 -7.14
C GLU A 577 101.72 -117.78 -8.34
N PHE A 578 101.50 -117.20 -9.52
CA PHE A 578 102.31 -117.45 -10.72
C PHE A 578 103.75 -116.92 -10.59
N GLN A 579 103.98 -115.87 -9.80
CA GLN A 579 105.26 -115.15 -9.77
C GLN A 579 106.21 -115.61 -8.64
N TYR A 580 105.68 -116.20 -7.56
CA TYR A 580 106.46 -116.85 -6.49
C TYR A 580 107.25 -118.10 -6.97
N CYS A 581 107.15 -118.48 -8.24
CA CYS A 581 107.91 -119.57 -8.86
C CYS A 581 109.16 -119.14 -9.66
N ILE A 582 109.52 -117.84 -9.74
CA ILE A 582 110.62 -117.39 -10.63
C ILE A 582 111.70 -116.60 -9.83
N PRO A 583 112.69 -117.30 -9.24
CA PRO A 583 113.75 -116.70 -8.42
C PRO A 583 114.84 -116.06 -9.28
N LYS A 584 115.84 -115.47 -8.59
CA LYS A 584 117.22 -115.24 -9.06
C LYS A 584 117.41 -114.07 -10.04
N ILE A 585 118.56 -113.42 -9.87
CA ILE A 585 119.34 -112.63 -10.84
C ILE A 585 119.35 -111.12 -10.58
N ILE A 586 120.47 -110.71 -9.93
CA ILE A 586 121.36 -109.60 -10.32
C ILE A 586 120.68 -108.21 -10.31
N GLY A 587 121.15 -107.23 -9.55
CA GLY A 587 122.53 -106.85 -9.29
C GLY A 587 122.65 -105.36 -9.61
N ASP A 588 123.74 -104.77 -9.13
CA ASP A 588 124.17 -103.40 -9.38
C ASP A 588 123.85 -102.91 -10.80
N ASP A 589 123.37 -101.68 -10.92
CA ASP A 589 124.15 -100.62 -11.57
C ASP A 589 123.32 -99.35 -11.74
N HIS A 590 124.04 -98.24 -11.67
CA HIS A 590 123.72 -96.99 -12.34
C HIS A 590 123.02 -97.24 -13.68
N ILE A 591 121.91 -96.54 -13.96
CA ILE A 591 121.66 -95.96 -15.27
C ILE A 591 120.87 -94.66 -15.04
N SER A 592 121.54 -93.54 -15.33
CA SER A 592 120.90 -92.30 -15.73
C SER A 592 120.04 -92.54 -16.96
N PHE A 593 118.87 -91.93 -17.09
CA PHE A 593 118.46 -91.20 -18.31
C PHE A 593 117.07 -90.57 -18.10
N SER A 594 116.99 -89.28 -18.45
CA SER A 594 115.85 -88.50 -18.98
C SER A 594 114.45 -88.73 -18.43
#